data_AF-A0A0F9TIA4-F1
#
_entry.id   AF-A0A0F9TIA4-F1
#
_cell.length_a   1.000
_cell.length_b   1.000
_cell.length_c   1.000
_cell.angle_alpha   90.00
_cell.angle_beta   90.00
_cell.angle_gamma   90.00
#
_symmetry.space_group_name_H-M   'P 1'
#
loop_
_entity.id
_entity.type
_entity.pdbx_description
1 polymer ?
#
loop_
_entity_poly.entity_id
_entity_poly.type
_entity_poly.pdbx_seq_one_letter_code
_entity_poly.pdbx_strand_id
1 'polypeptide(L)'
;MHPTPIDLGSNFSDMKLSKKEIVERYPDGKISYIETRAVIAPLWAGEYPNRRVSTDGIMWIRVGVNKKYNPDGSLRWEIKYDNYGKMVK
;
A
#
# COMPACT_ATOMS: atom_id res chain seq x y z
N MET A 1 -22.67 5.81 -24.01
CA MET A 1 -22.27 6.32 -22.67
C MET A 1 -20.76 6.30 -22.62
N HIS A 2 -20.11 7.46 -22.71
CA HIS A 2 -18.67 7.56 -22.50
C HIS A 2 -18.42 7.68 -21.00
N PRO A 3 -17.52 6.88 -20.39
CA PRO A 3 -17.16 7.08 -19.00
C PRO A 3 -16.46 8.43 -18.87
N THR A 4 -16.98 9.26 -17.97
CA THR A 4 -16.40 10.55 -17.57
C THR A 4 -14.95 10.36 -17.13
N PRO A 5 -14.00 11.20 -17.60
CA PRO A 5 -12.65 11.21 -17.06
C PRO A 5 -12.74 11.49 -15.56
N ILE A 6 -12.09 10.65 -14.75
CA ILE A 6 -11.84 10.97 -13.35
C ILE A 6 -10.99 12.23 -13.36
N ASP A 7 -11.55 13.31 -12.83
CA ASP A 7 -10.84 14.55 -12.56
C ASP A 7 -9.74 14.26 -11.55
N LEU A 8 -8.52 14.01 -12.06
CA LEU A 8 -7.30 13.87 -11.28
C LEU A 8 -6.75 15.24 -10.85
N GLY A 9 -7.66 16.17 -10.56
CA GLY A 9 -7.39 17.49 -10.00
C GLY A 9 -6.91 17.39 -8.55
N SER A 10 -5.64 17.00 -8.37
CA SER A 10 -4.87 17.31 -7.17
C SER A 10 -3.38 17.19 -7.50
N ASN A 11 -2.69 18.33 -7.47
CA ASN A 11 -1.24 18.50 -7.57
C ASN A 11 -0.44 17.29 -7.07
N PHE A 12 0.02 16.44 -8.00
CA PHE A 12 1.01 15.40 -7.70
C PHE A 12 2.41 15.97 -7.39
N SER A 13 2.58 17.29 -7.46
CA SER A 13 3.81 18.00 -7.09
C SER A 13 4.06 18.07 -5.58
N ASP A 14 2.99 18.06 -4.75
CA ASP A 14 3.09 18.22 -3.30
C ASP A 14 2.71 16.97 -2.49
N MET A 15 2.19 15.92 -3.15
CA MET A 15 1.69 14.73 -2.45
C MET A 15 2.85 13.76 -2.14
N LYS A 16 3.48 13.97 -0.98
CA LYS A 16 4.62 13.20 -0.43
C LYS A 16 4.29 11.76 -0.01
N LEU A 17 3.37 11.05 -0.69
CA LEU A 17 2.76 9.72 -0.40
C LEU A 17 1.34 9.85 0.18
N SER A 18 0.29 9.48 -0.57
CA SER A 18 -1.02 9.16 0.03
C SER A 18 -0.96 7.74 0.58
N LYS A 19 -1.11 7.61 1.91
CA LYS A 19 -1.08 6.32 2.59
C LYS A 19 -2.50 5.78 2.74
N LYS A 20 -2.67 4.50 2.46
CA LYS A 20 -3.92 3.77 2.67
C LYS A 20 -3.63 2.50 3.45
N GLU A 21 -4.31 2.32 4.56
CA GLU A 21 -4.34 1.05 5.27
C GLU A 21 -5.35 0.11 4.59
N ILE A 22 -4.93 -1.13 4.40
CA ILE A 22 -5.75 -2.22 3.89
C ILE A 22 -5.82 -3.26 4.99
N VAL A 23 -7.04 -3.65 5.33
CA VAL A 23 -7.33 -4.67 6.33
C VAL A 23 -8.09 -5.80 5.64
N GLU A 24 -7.49 -6.99 5.63
CA GLU A 24 -8.15 -8.21 5.19
C GLU A 24 -8.62 -9.01 6.41
N ARG A 25 -9.74 -9.71 6.25
CA ARG A 25 -10.36 -10.51 7.31
C ARG A 25 -10.55 -11.95 6.87
N TYR A 26 -10.52 -12.86 7.83
CA TYR A 26 -10.99 -14.23 7.67
C TYR A 26 -12.52 -14.26 7.55
N PRO A 27 -13.12 -15.39 7.10
CA PRO A 27 -14.57 -15.53 7.01
C PRO A 27 -15.31 -15.30 8.34
N ASP A 28 -14.65 -15.56 9.47
CA ASP A 28 -15.18 -15.31 10.83
C ASP A 28 -15.07 -13.84 11.28
N GLY A 29 -14.57 -12.95 10.42
CA GLY A 29 -14.43 -11.52 10.68
C GLY A 29 -13.12 -11.13 11.40
N LYS A 30 -12.33 -12.08 11.89
CA LYS A 30 -11.02 -11.78 12.49
C LYS A 30 -10.06 -11.22 11.46
N ILE A 31 -9.17 -10.34 11.89
CA ILE A 31 -8.15 -9.76 11.01
C ILE A 31 -7.21 -10.87 10.56
N SER A 32 -6.97 -10.97 9.26
CA SER A 32 -6.00 -11.89 8.69
C SER A 32 -4.73 -11.16 8.25
N TYR A 33 -4.85 -9.91 7.78
CA TYR A 33 -3.74 -9.13 7.26
C TYR A 33 -4.00 -7.63 7.42
N ILE A 34 -2.95 -6.89 7.81
CA ILE A 34 -2.93 -5.43 7.78
C ILE A 34 -1.71 -5.01 6.96
N GLU A 35 -1.91 -4.10 6.03
CA GLU A 35 -0.82 -3.42 5.35
C GLU A 35 -1.11 -1.96 5.14
N THR A 36 -0.07 -1.12 5.21
CA THR A 36 -0.16 0.24 4.72
C THR A 36 0.55 0.35 3.38
N ARG A 37 -0.17 0.82 2.37
CA ARG A 37 0.36 1.10 1.03
C ARG A 37 0.45 2.60 0.82
N ALA A 38 1.42 3.00 0.01
CA ALA A 38 1.48 4.36 -0.51
C ALA A 38 1.58 4.35 -2.02
N VAL A 39 0.76 5.17 -2.68
CA VAL A 39 0.80 5.35 -4.14
C VAL A 39 1.97 6.24 -4.50
N ILE A 40 2.71 5.86 -5.53
CA ILE A 40 3.86 6.63 -6.04
C ILE A 40 3.56 7.12 -7.45
N ALA A 41 3.99 8.35 -7.76
CA ALA A 41 3.90 8.86 -9.11
C ALA A 41 4.98 8.19 -10.00
N PRO A 42 4.68 7.87 -11.28
CA PRO A 42 5.63 7.22 -12.18
C PRO A 42 6.97 7.95 -12.33
N LEU A 43 6.98 9.29 -12.25
CA LEU A 43 8.20 10.11 -12.33
C LEU A 43 9.24 9.74 -11.26
N TRP A 44 8.79 9.30 -10.08
CA TRP A 44 9.67 8.98 -8.95
C TRP A 44 9.95 7.48 -8.84
N ALA A 45 9.48 6.65 -9.78
CA ALA A 45 9.56 5.19 -9.68
C ALA A 45 10.98 4.63 -9.49
N GLY A 46 12.00 5.36 -9.95
CA GLY A 46 13.42 5.00 -9.77
C GLY A 46 13.91 5.03 -8.32
N GLU A 47 13.26 5.83 -7.46
CA GLU A 47 13.62 5.96 -6.05
C GLU A 47 13.06 4.84 -5.18
N TYR A 48 12.11 4.07 -5.72
CA TYR A 48 11.37 3.03 -5.01
C TYR A 48 11.66 1.65 -5.62
N PRO A 49 12.80 1.01 -5.28
CA PRO A 49 13.21 -0.26 -5.89
C PRO A 49 12.26 -1.42 -5.56
N ASN A 50 11.53 -1.33 -4.45
CA ASN A 50 10.54 -2.33 -4.01
C ASN A 50 9.10 -1.97 -4.43
N ARG A 51 8.94 -1.09 -5.43
CA ARG A 51 7.62 -0.74 -5.95
C ARG A 51 6.91 -1.94 -6.56
N ARG A 52 5.59 -1.88 -6.51
CA ARG A 52 4.66 -2.82 -7.14
C ARG A 52 3.80 -2.06 -8.14
N VAL A 53 3.35 -2.75 -9.16
CA VAL A 53 2.48 -2.20 -10.20
C VAL A 53 1.24 -3.10 -10.26
N SER A 54 0.06 -2.53 -10.08
CA SER A 54 -1.21 -3.24 -10.29
C SER A 54 -1.56 -3.32 -11.77
N THR A 55 -2.56 -4.14 -12.10
CA THR A 55 -3.01 -4.38 -13.49
C THR A 55 -3.57 -3.13 -14.17
N ASP A 56 -4.04 -2.16 -13.40
CA ASP A 56 -4.50 -0.83 -13.85
C ASP A 56 -3.36 0.21 -13.95
N GLY A 57 -2.11 -0.21 -13.74
CA GLY A 57 -0.93 0.64 -13.88
C GLY A 57 -0.59 1.51 -12.66
N ILE A 58 -1.34 1.40 -11.56
CA ILE A 58 -1.03 2.14 -10.34
C ILE A 58 0.25 1.58 -9.70
N MET A 59 1.22 2.46 -9.47
CA MET A 59 2.45 2.12 -8.76
C MET A 59 2.31 2.39 -7.26
N TRP A 60 2.79 1.48 -6.43
CA TRP A 60 2.73 1.64 -4.98
C TRP A 60 3.85 0.90 -4.24
N ILE A 61 4.10 1.30 -3.00
CA ILE A 61 5.03 0.65 -2.06
C ILE A 61 4.31 0.28 -0.75
N ARG A 62 4.87 -0.65 0.01
CA ARG A 62 4.51 -0.87 1.41
C ARG A 62 5.25 0.13 2.28
N VAL A 63 4.59 0.68 3.30
CA VAL A 63 5.19 1.61 4.26
C VAL A 63 4.68 1.28 5.65
N GLY A 64 5.39 1.68 6.71
CA GLY A 64 4.92 1.43 8.07
C GLY A 64 4.95 -0.05 8.43
N VAL A 65 3.99 -0.51 9.24
CA VAL A 65 4.00 -1.88 9.77
C VAL A 65 2.96 -2.73 9.05
N ASN A 66 3.40 -3.86 8.51
CA ASN A 66 2.51 -4.87 7.93
C ASN A 66 2.50 -6.11 8.81
N LYS A 67 1.31 -6.65 9.07
CA LYS A 67 1.10 -7.75 10.02
C LYS A 67 0.24 -8.82 9.40
N LYS A 68 0.60 -10.09 9.60
CA LYS A 68 -0.25 -11.24 9.28
C LYS A 68 -0.61 -11.97 10.56
N TYR A 69 -1.85 -12.39 10.66
CA TYR A 69 -2.38 -13.14 11.78
C TYR A 69 -2.74 -14.56 11.35
N ASN A 70 -2.77 -15.48 12.30
CA ASN A 70 -3.35 -16.81 12.15
C ASN A 70 -4.88 -16.75 12.35
N PRO A 71 -5.65 -17.80 11.95
CA PRO A 71 -7.10 -17.84 12.18
C PRO A 71 -7.52 -17.80 13.66
N ASP A 72 -6.63 -18.19 14.57
CA ASP A 72 -6.84 -18.05 16.02
C ASP A 72 -6.67 -16.60 16.52
N GLY A 73 -6.20 -15.68 15.67
CA GLY A 73 -5.94 -14.28 15.97
C GLY A 73 -4.50 -14.00 16.45
N SER A 74 -3.66 -15.02 16.63
CA SER A 74 -2.26 -14.83 17.01
C SER A 74 -1.44 -14.18 15.89
N LEU A 75 -0.46 -13.34 16.24
CA LEU A 75 0.44 -12.73 15.28
C LEU A 75 1.33 -13.82 14.66
N ARG A 76 1.25 -13.96 13.33
CA ARG A 76 2.09 -14.89 12.58
C ARG A 76 3.42 -14.26 12.21
N TRP A 77 3.38 -13.04 11.69
CA TRP A 77 4.59 -12.25 11.40
C TRP A 77 4.27 -10.77 11.32
N GLU A 78 5.31 -9.97 11.52
CA GLU A 78 5.30 -8.51 11.39
C GLU A 78 6.54 -8.07 10.60
N ILE A 79 6.35 -7.17 9.64
CA ILE A 79 7.44 -6.56 8.87
C ILE A 79 7.22 -5.05 8.86
N LYS A 80 8.26 -4.30 9.22
CA LYS A 80 8.24 -2.84 9.16
C LYS A 80 8.96 -2.35 7.91
N TYR A 81 8.42 -1.30 7.31
CA TYR A 81 8.93 -0.64 6.12
C TYR A 81 9.13 0.85 6.41
N ASP A 82 10.18 1.44 5.86
CA ASP A 82 10.35 2.89 5.82
C ASP A 82 9.40 3.54 4.79
N ASN A 83 9.50 4.86 4.62
CA ASN A 83 8.69 5.59 3.64
C ASN A 83 9.13 5.38 2.18
N TYR A 84 10.20 4.60 1.93
CA TYR A 84 10.70 4.24 0.61
C TYR A 84 10.43 2.77 0.25
N GLY A 85 9.71 2.05 1.12
CA GLY A 85 9.38 0.64 0.94
C GLY A 85 10.54 -0.31 1.18
N LYS A 86 11.57 0.14 1.90
CA LYS A 86 12.65 -0.74 2.38
C LYS A 86 12.26 -1.33 3.72
N MET A 87 12.50 -2.64 3.88
CA MET A 87 12.30 -3.29 5.17
C MET A 87 13.28 -2.71 6.18
N VAL A 88 12.77 -2.33 7.35
CA VAL A 88 13.58 -1.91 8.50
C VAL A 88 13.55 -3.02 9.54
N LYS A 89 14.71 -3.30 10.13
CA LYS A 89 14.87 -4.26 11.22
C LYS A 89 14.38 -3.65 12.53
#